data_AF-A0A1U7IYE3-F1
#
_entry.id   AF-A0A1U7IYE3-F1
#
_cell.length_a   1.000
_cell.length_b   1.000
_cell.length_c   1.000
_cell.angle_alpha   90.00
_cell.angle_beta   90.00
_cell.angle_gamma   90.00
#
_symmetry.space_group_name_H-M   'P 1'
#
loop_
_entity.id
_entity.type
_entity.pdbx_description
1 polymer ?
#
loop_
_entity_poly.entity_id
_entity_poly.type
_entity_poly.pdbx_seq_one_letter_code
_entity_poly.pdbx_strand_id
1 'polypeptide(L)'
;MTSAGEYQARLLSQVQDWIQQAFADLLKNTDTQTSNLQKALLDRWRSKTAQADLALLSLRCLVSHQIRDACHRLTQRFGQTYGFTTVELLALVLDDDGRSPAIHRPFTQKILESYDPTKAALGTWSNRLTCNHPELNHMLLEKGLYRASPWAILNDTSLEQVAKILRTFHLCSEYEVTAAVDLLERYQRVYTRDRAGDRQNGGPRRCQPPKAEQLQEMNTTLEQLKQLADQLRQYRIHVRGGSGSPYQPEALDWEQVADSTPLPDEQEKFLEAFRQAVKQGLDGAIAQAKANYFVENELPADALQILFTIADLSEELSAARGALATDICSVVRSYSLSARYPYHLSKPLV
;
A
#
# COMPACT_ATOMS: atom_id res chain seq x y z
N MET A 1 12.48 2.94 16.61
CA MET A 1 11.60 2.44 17.69
C MET A 1 12.00 3.08 19.01
N THR A 2 11.08 3.26 19.95
CA THR A 2 11.42 3.66 21.33
C THR A 2 12.07 2.48 22.07
N SER A 3 12.70 2.73 23.22
CA SER A 3 13.19 1.67 24.12
C SER A 3 12.08 0.74 24.62
N ALA A 4 10.81 1.15 24.50
CA ALA A 4 9.63 0.35 24.80
C ALA A 4 9.14 -0.50 23.61
N GLY A 5 9.81 -0.46 22.46
CA GLY A 5 9.39 -1.20 21.27
C GLY A 5 8.20 -0.57 20.55
N GLU A 6 7.92 0.73 20.77
CA GLU A 6 6.85 1.44 20.07
C GLU A 6 7.39 2.21 18.86
N TYR A 7 6.56 2.30 17.81
CA TYR A 7 6.85 3.13 16.65
C TYR A 7 6.62 4.59 17.01
N GLN A 8 7.61 5.44 16.75
CA GLN A 8 7.51 6.88 16.92
C GLN A 8 7.80 7.57 15.58
N ALA A 9 6.81 8.26 15.05
CA ALA A 9 7.03 9.19 13.94
C ALA A 9 7.72 10.43 14.50
N ARG A 10 8.95 10.69 14.03
CA ARG A 10 9.70 11.89 14.38
C ARG A 10 9.91 12.73 13.13
N LEU A 11 9.55 14.01 13.22
CA LEU A 11 9.87 14.98 12.19
C LEU A 11 11.37 15.28 12.23
N LEU A 12 12.04 15.11 11.09
CA LEU A 12 13.43 15.50 10.91
C LEU A 12 13.44 16.89 10.25
N SER A 13 13.41 17.95 11.06
CA SER A 13 13.33 19.35 10.58
C SER A 13 14.38 19.66 9.51
N GLN A 14 15.63 19.23 9.73
CA GLN A 14 16.71 19.39 8.76
C GLN A 14 16.39 18.83 7.36
N VAL A 15 15.66 17.71 7.30
CA VAL A 15 15.28 17.06 6.04
C VAL A 15 14.10 17.78 5.41
N GLN A 16 13.12 18.17 6.23
CA GLN A 16 11.95 18.91 5.77
C GLN A 16 12.35 20.26 5.17
N ASP A 17 13.14 21.05 5.91
CA ASP A 17 13.60 22.37 5.48
C ASP A 17 14.40 22.26 4.19
N TRP A 18 15.29 21.27 4.13
CA TRP A 18 16.07 21.00 2.93
C TRP A 18 15.20 20.58 1.73
N ILE A 19 14.22 19.68 1.92
CA ILE A 19 13.32 19.27 0.83
C ILE A 19 12.52 20.47 0.32
N GLN A 20 11.99 21.28 1.23
CA GLN A 20 11.21 22.47 0.89
C GLN A 20 12.04 23.49 0.12
N GLN A 21 13.30 23.71 0.50
CA GLN A 21 14.21 24.63 -0.19
C GLN A 21 14.71 24.07 -1.52
N ALA A 22 15.19 22.81 -1.54
CA ALA A 22 15.87 22.22 -2.69
C ALA A 22 14.91 21.76 -3.80
N PHE A 23 13.64 21.54 -3.48
CA PHE A 23 12.63 21.03 -4.40
C PHE A 23 11.33 21.84 -4.39
N ALA A 24 11.38 23.11 -3.97
CA ALA A 24 10.23 24.02 -3.90
C ALA A 24 9.38 24.00 -5.17
N ASP A 25 10.01 24.01 -6.35
CA ASP A 25 9.32 24.06 -7.64
C ASP A 25 8.66 22.72 -8.02
N LEU A 26 9.25 21.59 -7.61
CA LEU A 26 8.67 20.27 -7.80
C LEU A 26 7.47 20.03 -6.88
N LEU A 27 7.45 20.65 -5.69
CA LEU A 27 6.35 20.58 -4.74
C LEU A 27 5.13 21.44 -5.11
N LYS A 28 5.24 22.34 -6.11
CA LYS A 28 4.13 23.18 -6.57
C LYS A 28 3.20 22.48 -7.58
N ASN A 29 3.68 21.45 -8.28
CA ASN A 29 2.94 20.83 -9.40
C ASN A 29 2.30 19.49 -9.00
N THR A 30 1.00 19.46 -8.70
CA THR A 30 0.31 18.37 -7.97
C THR A 30 0.30 16.98 -8.62
N ASP A 31 0.35 16.86 -9.95
CA ASP A 31 -0.05 15.60 -10.61
C ASP A 31 1.07 14.55 -10.78
N THR A 32 2.35 14.90 -10.53
CA THR A 32 3.50 13.97 -10.70
C THR A 32 4.58 14.08 -9.60
N GLN A 33 4.26 14.66 -8.44
CA GLN A 33 5.23 15.05 -7.42
C GLN A 33 6.09 13.91 -6.89
N THR A 34 5.48 12.79 -6.51
CA THR A 34 6.18 11.75 -5.73
C THR A 34 7.23 10.99 -6.56
N SER A 35 6.90 10.64 -7.80
CA SER A 35 7.82 9.89 -8.68
C SER A 35 9.00 10.75 -9.12
N ASN A 36 8.75 12.03 -9.44
CA ASN A 36 9.80 12.96 -9.84
C ASN A 36 10.70 13.35 -8.68
N LEU A 37 10.12 13.59 -7.48
CA LEU A 37 10.90 13.85 -6.27
C LEU A 37 11.77 12.64 -5.91
N GLN A 38 11.23 11.42 -5.95
CA GLN A 38 11.98 10.21 -5.63
C GLN A 38 13.16 10.00 -6.61
N LYS A 39 12.95 10.23 -7.91
CA LYS A 39 14.04 10.18 -8.91
C LYS A 39 15.12 11.21 -8.60
N ALA A 40 14.72 12.46 -8.34
CA ALA A 40 15.68 13.52 -8.05
C ALA A 40 16.48 13.26 -6.76
N LEU A 41 15.86 12.69 -5.72
CA LEU A 41 16.54 12.27 -4.50
C LEU A 41 17.54 11.13 -4.77
N LEU A 42 17.14 10.12 -5.55
CA LEU A 42 18.01 9.01 -5.93
C LEU A 42 19.22 9.48 -6.73
N ASP A 43 19.03 10.38 -7.69
CA ASP A 43 20.11 10.92 -8.50
C ASP A 43 21.10 11.69 -7.62
N ARG A 44 20.62 12.59 -6.74
CA ARG A 44 21.50 13.33 -5.81
C ARG A 44 22.29 12.44 -4.87
N TRP A 45 21.67 11.37 -4.36
CA TRP A 45 22.33 10.39 -3.52
C TRP A 45 23.41 9.62 -4.30
N ARG A 46 23.08 9.09 -5.48
CA ARG A 46 24.00 8.30 -6.32
C ARG A 46 25.16 9.13 -6.86
N SER A 47 24.93 10.41 -7.16
CA SER A 47 25.96 11.36 -7.60
C SER A 47 26.93 11.78 -6.49
N LYS A 48 26.73 11.35 -5.23
CA LYS A 48 27.59 11.67 -4.07
C LYS A 48 27.87 13.17 -3.91
N THR A 49 26.84 13.97 -4.13
CA THR A 49 26.91 15.43 -3.93
C THR A 49 27.07 15.79 -2.46
N ALA A 50 27.40 17.06 -2.15
CA ALA A 50 27.49 17.55 -0.76
C ALA A 50 26.19 17.37 0.05
N GLN A 51 25.06 17.11 -0.62
CA GLN A 51 23.75 16.87 -0.01
C GLN A 51 23.30 15.39 -0.11
N ALA A 52 24.21 14.49 -0.48
CA ALA A 52 23.90 13.06 -0.65
C ALA A 52 23.37 12.43 0.64
N ASP A 53 23.86 12.86 1.81
CA ASP A 53 23.42 12.35 3.11
C ASP A 53 21.97 12.77 3.42
N LEU A 54 21.58 14.01 3.10
CA LEU A 54 20.21 14.48 3.25
C LEU A 54 19.26 13.80 2.25
N ALA A 55 19.73 13.56 1.02
CA ALA A 55 18.98 12.79 0.03
C ALA A 55 18.77 11.34 0.47
N LEU A 56 19.82 10.69 0.99
CA LEU A 56 19.75 9.34 1.55
C LEU A 56 18.78 9.29 2.74
N LEU A 57 18.88 10.24 3.67
CA LEU A 57 18.01 10.29 4.84
C LEU A 57 16.53 10.48 4.44
N SER A 58 16.27 11.31 3.44
CA SER A 58 14.93 11.49 2.85
C SER A 58 14.39 10.18 2.26
N LEU A 59 15.21 9.47 1.49
CA LEU A 59 14.85 8.18 0.90
C LEU A 59 14.62 7.10 1.96
N ARG A 60 15.43 7.09 3.03
CA ARG A 60 15.25 6.18 4.17
C ARG A 60 13.94 6.43 4.91
N CYS A 61 13.52 7.70 5.06
CA CYS A 61 12.21 8.04 5.61
C CYS A 61 11.07 7.51 4.72
N LEU A 62 11.18 7.69 3.40
CA LEU A 62 10.20 7.15 2.45
C LEU A 62 10.10 5.63 2.54
N VAL A 63 11.24 4.93 2.54
CA VAL A 63 11.27 3.45 2.64
C VAL A 63 10.75 2.97 3.99
N SER A 64 11.04 3.67 5.08
CA SER A 64 10.50 3.37 6.42
C SER A 64 8.96 3.38 6.42
N HIS A 65 8.35 4.35 5.74
CA HIS A 65 6.90 4.39 5.56
C HIS A 65 6.39 3.19 4.75
N GLN A 66 7.09 2.83 3.66
CA GLN A 66 6.72 1.67 2.84
C GLN A 66 6.80 0.34 3.60
N ILE A 67 7.83 0.18 4.44
CA ILE A 67 7.98 -0.96 5.37
C ILE A 67 6.77 -0.99 6.32
N ARG A 68 6.46 0.14 6.95
CA ARG A 68 5.35 0.24 7.90
C ARG A 68 4.03 -0.14 7.27
N ASP A 69 3.73 0.39 6.08
CA ASP A 69 2.47 0.07 5.39
C ASP A 69 2.41 -1.41 4.99
N ALA A 70 3.54 -2.02 4.63
CA ALA A 70 3.60 -3.46 4.37
C ALA A 70 3.27 -4.29 5.63
N CYS A 71 3.84 -3.94 6.78
CA CYS A 71 3.53 -4.58 8.07
C CYS A 71 2.07 -4.38 8.48
N HIS A 72 1.51 -3.17 8.28
CA HIS A 72 0.09 -2.92 8.53
C HIS A 72 -0.81 -3.79 7.67
N ARG A 73 -0.56 -3.88 6.35
CA ARG A 73 -1.34 -4.73 5.44
C ARG A 73 -1.27 -6.21 5.84
N LEU A 74 -0.10 -6.69 6.26
CA LEU A 74 0.04 -8.06 6.76
C LEU A 74 -0.79 -8.29 8.03
N THR A 75 -0.75 -7.33 8.96
CA THR A 75 -1.50 -7.43 10.23
C THR A 75 -3.00 -7.32 10.01
N GLN A 76 -3.46 -6.36 9.21
CA GLN A 76 -4.88 -6.19 8.89
C GLN A 76 -5.47 -7.47 8.29
N ARG A 77 -4.67 -8.17 7.48
CA ARG A 77 -5.11 -9.35 6.75
C ARG A 77 -5.02 -10.65 7.57
N PHE A 78 -4.01 -10.79 8.42
CA PHE A 78 -3.69 -12.07 9.05
C PHE A 78 -3.49 -11.98 10.56
N GLY A 79 -3.32 -10.78 11.12
CA GLY A 79 -2.96 -10.57 12.51
C GLY A 79 -3.99 -11.12 13.48
N GLN A 80 -5.29 -10.97 13.19
CA GLN A 80 -6.35 -11.52 14.03
C GLN A 80 -6.36 -13.05 14.01
N THR A 81 -6.25 -13.67 12.84
CA THR A 81 -6.30 -15.13 12.67
C THR A 81 -5.07 -15.82 13.26
N TYR A 82 -3.89 -15.23 13.10
CA TYR A 82 -2.62 -15.85 13.47
C TYR A 82 -2.01 -15.28 14.76
N GLY A 83 -2.70 -14.35 15.44
CA GLY A 83 -2.31 -13.84 16.75
C GLY A 83 -1.00 -13.04 16.74
N PHE A 84 -0.92 -12.04 15.86
CA PHE A 84 0.19 -11.08 15.85
C PHE A 84 -0.26 -9.65 15.51
N THR A 85 0.56 -8.67 15.87
CA THR A 85 0.28 -7.24 15.76
C THR A 85 1.28 -6.54 14.85
N THR A 86 0.94 -5.32 14.41
CA THR A 86 1.85 -4.51 13.58
C THR A 86 3.12 -4.13 14.34
N VAL A 87 3.00 -3.90 15.66
CA VAL A 87 4.14 -3.53 16.51
C VAL A 87 5.18 -4.65 16.54
N GLU A 88 4.74 -5.90 16.70
CA GLU A 88 5.63 -7.07 16.66
C GLU A 88 6.34 -7.21 15.31
N LEU A 89 5.63 -6.98 14.19
CA LEU A 89 6.26 -7.02 12.87
C LEU A 89 7.28 -5.89 12.67
N LEU A 90 6.94 -4.67 13.09
CA LEU A 90 7.81 -3.50 12.97
C LEU A 90 9.10 -3.65 13.76
N ALA A 91 9.04 -4.27 14.95
CA ALA A 91 10.21 -4.54 15.78
C ALA A 91 11.28 -5.41 15.08
N LEU A 92 10.87 -6.21 14.08
CA LEU A 92 11.77 -7.10 13.33
C LEU A 92 12.39 -6.44 12.08
N VAL A 93 11.77 -5.38 11.53
CA VAL A 93 12.16 -4.84 10.21
C VAL A 93 12.47 -3.35 10.21
N LEU A 94 12.06 -2.61 11.23
CA LEU A 94 12.26 -1.17 11.32
C LEU A 94 13.35 -0.82 12.32
N ASP A 95 14.59 -1.10 11.93
CA ASP A 95 15.82 -0.86 12.67
C ASP A 95 16.48 0.50 12.37
N ASP A 96 15.75 1.38 11.68
CA ASP A 96 16.23 2.70 11.26
C ASP A 96 15.86 3.79 12.28
N ASP A 97 16.86 4.47 12.83
CA ASP A 97 16.74 5.60 13.76
C ASP A 97 17.07 6.96 13.12
N GLY A 98 17.24 7.00 11.81
CA GLY A 98 17.67 8.17 11.03
C GLY A 98 19.15 8.51 11.17
N ARG A 99 19.92 7.74 11.95
CA ARG A 99 21.38 7.89 12.06
C ARG A 99 22.04 6.92 11.09
N SER A 100 23.26 7.24 10.67
CA SER A 100 24.08 6.32 9.87
C SER A 100 25.17 5.74 10.78
N PRO A 101 24.88 4.70 11.59
CA PRO A 101 25.90 4.13 12.44
C PRO A 101 26.99 3.47 11.58
N ALA A 102 28.26 3.61 11.98
CA ALA A 102 29.39 3.07 11.23
C ALA A 102 29.41 1.53 11.19
N ILE A 103 28.73 0.87 12.14
CA ILE A 103 28.81 -0.58 12.37
C ILE A 103 27.57 -1.31 11.87
N HIS A 104 26.38 -0.73 12.04
CA HIS A 104 25.11 -1.36 11.66
C HIS A 104 24.56 -0.74 10.39
N ARG A 105 24.13 -1.57 9.44
CA ARG A 105 23.42 -1.09 8.24
C ARG A 105 21.93 -1.36 8.39
N PRO A 106 21.10 -0.30 8.50
CA PRO A 106 19.67 -0.47 8.66
C PRO A 106 19.04 -1.09 7.41
N PHE A 107 17.93 -1.79 7.60
CA PHE A 107 17.21 -2.49 6.55
C PHE A 107 16.76 -1.55 5.41
N THR A 108 16.32 -0.34 5.77
CA THR A 108 15.99 0.75 4.83
C THR A 108 17.15 1.07 3.88
N GLN A 109 18.38 1.11 4.39
CA GLN A 109 19.59 1.36 3.59
C GLN A 109 19.89 0.16 2.69
N LYS A 110 19.76 -1.08 3.18
CA LYS A 110 19.90 -2.29 2.35
C LYS A 110 18.90 -2.32 1.19
N ILE A 111 17.66 -1.86 1.42
CA ILE A 111 16.64 -1.71 0.38
C ILE A 111 17.11 -0.70 -0.68
N LEU A 112 17.61 0.46 -0.27
CA LEU A 112 18.08 1.51 -1.19
C LEU A 112 19.34 1.09 -1.96
N GLU A 113 20.29 0.43 -1.31
CA GLU A 113 21.52 -0.08 -1.92
C GLU A 113 21.23 -1.14 -3.00
N SER A 114 20.21 -1.97 -2.80
CA SER A 114 19.79 -2.99 -3.76
C SER A 114 18.80 -2.48 -4.82
N TYR A 115 18.28 -1.26 -4.68
CA TYR A 115 17.20 -0.74 -5.52
C TYR A 115 17.63 -0.52 -6.98
N ASP A 116 16.83 -1.08 -7.89
CA ASP A 116 17.01 -0.98 -9.33
C ASP A 116 15.75 -0.36 -9.99
N PRO A 117 15.82 0.91 -10.43
CA PRO A 117 14.66 1.60 -11.01
C PRO A 117 14.19 1.01 -12.35
N THR A 118 15.01 0.19 -13.02
CA THR A 118 14.61 -0.48 -14.27
C THR A 118 13.69 -1.67 -14.03
N LYS A 119 13.69 -2.22 -12.81
CA LYS A 119 12.96 -3.46 -12.47
C LYS A 119 11.60 -3.20 -11.83
N ALA A 120 11.48 -2.17 -10.99
CA ALA A 120 10.24 -1.82 -10.30
C ALA A 120 10.31 -0.40 -9.71
N ALA A 121 9.15 0.15 -9.33
CA ALA A 121 9.09 1.33 -8.49
C ALA A 121 9.62 1.02 -7.07
N LEU A 122 10.18 2.03 -6.40
CA LEU A 122 10.76 1.88 -5.05
C LEU A 122 9.76 1.37 -4.02
N GLY A 123 8.49 1.79 -4.08
CA GLY A 123 7.43 1.26 -3.22
C GLY A 123 7.26 -0.25 -3.38
N THR A 124 7.12 -0.73 -4.62
CA THR A 124 7.04 -2.16 -4.96
C THR A 124 8.29 -2.91 -4.53
N TRP A 125 9.47 -2.33 -4.74
CA TRP A 125 10.76 -2.91 -4.33
C TRP A 125 10.88 -3.07 -2.82
N SER A 126 10.57 -2.00 -2.08
CA SER A 126 10.59 -1.95 -0.62
C SER A 126 9.59 -2.94 -0.03
N ASN A 127 8.36 -2.96 -0.56
CA ASN A 127 7.33 -3.91 -0.14
C ASN A 127 7.77 -5.36 -0.38
N ARG A 128 8.35 -5.65 -1.56
CA ARG A 128 8.89 -6.98 -1.88
C ARG A 128 9.98 -7.39 -0.90
N LEU A 129 10.94 -6.54 -0.59
CA LEU A 129 12.01 -6.88 0.33
C LEU A 129 11.51 -7.03 1.77
N THR A 130 10.61 -6.14 2.22
CA THR A 130 9.99 -6.23 3.55
C THR A 130 9.23 -7.54 3.71
N CYS A 131 8.40 -7.88 2.72
CA CYS A 131 7.69 -9.14 2.69
C CYS A 131 8.60 -10.37 2.59
N ASN A 132 9.86 -10.23 2.18
CA ASN A 132 10.80 -11.34 2.12
C ASN A 132 11.86 -11.28 3.23
N HIS A 133 11.68 -10.40 4.24
CA HIS A 133 12.62 -10.29 5.34
C HIS A 133 12.67 -11.62 6.13
N PRO A 134 13.87 -12.17 6.39
CA PRO A 134 14.01 -13.51 6.97
C PRO A 134 13.39 -13.64 8.35
N GLU A 135 13.63 -12.67 9.24
CA GLU A 135 13.10 -12.67 10.61
C GLU A 135 11.58 -12.51 10.62
N LEU A 136 11.04 -11.67 9.73
CA LEU A 136 9.60 -11.51 9.57
C LEU A 136 8.97 -12.82 9.11
N ASN A 137 9.54 -13.46 8.09
CA ASN A 137 9.05 -14.75 7.59
C ASN A 137 9.17 -15.87 8.63
N HIS A 138 10.22 -15.84 9.46
CA HIS A 138 10.39 -16.79 10.55
C HIS A 138 9.28 -16.62 11.59
N MET A 139 9.02 -15.39 12.05
CA MET A 139 7.94 -15.12 13.01
C MET A 139 6.56 -15.47 12.43
N LEU A 140 6.29 -15.15 11.17
CA LEU A 140 5.04 -15.58 10.52
C LEU A 140 4.91 -17.11 10.48
N LEU A 141 6.00 -17.82 10.20
CA LEU A 141 6.03 -19.29 10.21
C LEU A 141 5.78 -19.86 11.62
N GLU A 142 6.38 -19.28 12.66
CA GLU A 142 6.16 -19.67 14.06
C GLU A 142 4.68 -19.55 14.46
N LYS A 143 4.00 -18.53 13.94
CA LYS A 143 2.56 -18.30 14.09
C LYS A 143 1.70 -19.19 13.19
N GLY A 144 2.28 -20.02 12.32
CA GLY A 144 1.57 -20.93 11.41
C GLY A 144 1.17 -20.31 10.06
N LEU A 145 1.61 -19.09 9.75
CA LEU A 145 1.35 -18.43 8.48
C LEU A 145 2.44 -18.76 7.45
N TYR A 146 2.15 -19.71 6.56
CA TYR A 146 2.99 -20.00 5.40
C TYR A 146 2.44 -19.38 4.12
N ARG A 147 3.19 -18.41 3.58
CA ARG A 147 2.74 -17.52 2.50
C ARG A 147 2.77 -18.12 1.09
N ALA A 148 3.18 -19.38 0.94
CA ALA A 148 3.15 -20.02 -0.36
C ALA A 148 1.71 -20.36 -0.76
N SER A 149 1.36 -19.90 -1.96
CA SER A 149 0.19 -20.31 -2.74
C SER A 149 -0.01 -21.83 -2.72
N PRO A 150 -1.24 -22.35 -2.63
CA PRO A 150 -1.51 -23.79 -2.80
C PRO A 150 -0.87 -24.34 -4.08
N TRP A 151 -0.97 -23.58 -5.18
CA TRP A 151 -0.46 -23.93 -6.49
C TRP A 151 1.07 -23.89 -6.56
N ALA A 152 1.70 -22.96 -5.84
CA ALA A 152 3.16 -22.96 -5.69
C ALA A 152 3.63 -24.19 -4.88
N ILE A 153 2.93 -24.55 -3.80
CA ILE A 153 3.25 -25.74 -3.01
C ILE A 153 3.19 -27.00 -3.86
N LEU A 154 2.11 -27.19 -4.62
CA LEU A 154 1.95 -28.37 -5.49
C LEU A 154 3.03 -28.43 -6.59
N ASN A 155 3.34 -27.30 -7.24
CA ASN A 155 4.37 -27.27 -8.29
C ASN A 155 5.79 -27.46 -7.75
N ASP A 156 6.07 -26.98 -6.54
CA ASP A 156 7.41 -27.04 -5.95
C ASP A 156 7.65 -28.35 -5.16
N THR A 157 6.69 -29.29 -5.15
CA THR A 157 6.83 -30.56 -4.41
C THR A 157 7.00 -31.72 -5.39
N SER A 158 8.01 -32.57 -5.17
CA SER A 158 8.20 -33.77 -6.00
C SER A 158 7.24 -34.89 -5.60
N LEU A 159 6.97 -35.81 -6.53
CA LEU A 159 6.10 -36.98 -6.30
C LEU A 159 6.61 -37.85 -5.12
N GLU A 160 7.93 -38.08 -5.06
CA GLU A 160 8.57 -38.80 -3.96
C GLU A 160 8.37 -38.09 -2.61
N GLN A 161 8.47 -36.75 -2.62
CA GLN A 161 8.29 -35.95 -1.42
C GLN A 161 6.85 -36.00 -0.93
N VAL A 162 5.85 -35.93 -1.83
CA VAL A 162 4.44 -36.13 -1.44
C VAL A 162 4.23 -37.50 -0.81
N ALA A 163 4.73 -38.56 -1.46
CA ALA A 163 4.57 -39.92 -0.95
C ALA A 163 5.19 -40.07 0.45
N LYS A 164 6.40 -39.52 0.63
CA LYS A 164 7.08 -39.50 1.93
C LYS A 164 6.26 -38.74 2.97
N ILE A 165 5.83 -37.51 2.68
CA ILE A 165 5.10 -36.66 3.63
C ILE A 165 3.80 -37.33 4.05
N LEU A 166 2.99 -37.80 3.10
CA LEU A 166 1.69 -38.40 3.41
C LEU A 166 1.86 -39.69 4.23
N ARG A 167 2.86 -40.52 3.89
CA ARG A 167 3.15 -41.76 4.61
C ARG A 167 3.70 -41.52 6.02
N THR A 168 4.70 -40.64 6.17
CA THR A 168 5.43 -40.50 7.44
C THR A 168 4.85 -39.47 8.38
N PHE A 169 4.25 -38.40 7.86
CA PHE A 169 3.75 -37.28 8.66
C PHE A 169 2.23 -37.34 8.87
N HIS A 170 1.47 -37.62 7.81
CA HIS A 170 0.00 -37.73 7.90
C HIS A 170 -0.50 -39.15 8.18
N LEU A 171 0.40 -40.15 8.16
CA LEU A 171 0.08 -41.56 8.39
C LEU A 171 -1.02 -42.10 7.46
N CYS A 172 -1.08 -41.57 6.23
CA CYS A 172 -2.04 -42.00 5.22
C CYS A 172 -1.76 -43.45 4.79
N SER A 173 -2.81 -44.16 4.39
CA SER A 173 -2.71 -45.49 3.80
C SER A 173 -1.99 -45.47 2.45
N GLU A 174 -1.41 -46.60 2.03
CA GLU A 174 -0.75 -46.69 0.71
C GLU A 174 -1.71 -46.38 -0.45
N TYR A 175 -3.00 -46.66 -0.28
CA TYR A 175 -4.04 -46.30 -1.26
C TYR A 175 -4.17 -44.78 -1.39
N GLU A 176 -4.29 -44.05 -0.28
CA GLU A 176 -4.39 -42.59 -0.27
C GLU A 176 -3.11 -41.94 -0.80
N VAL A 177 -1.95 -42.49 -0.42
CA VAL A 177 -0.65 -42.02 -0.92
C VAL A 177 -0.58 -42.17 -2.44
N THR A 178 -0.96 -43.33 -2.97
CA THR A 178 -0.94 -43.59 -4.42
C THR A 178 -1.90 -42.68 -5.16
N ALA A 179 -3.12 -42.48 -4.62
CA ALA A 179 -4.11 -41.58 -5.20
C ALA A 179 -3.63 -40.12 -5.22
N ALA A 180 -2.98 -39.66 -4.15
CA ALA A 180 -2.45 -38.31 -4.06
C ALA A 180 -1.24 -38.07 -4.99
N VAL A 181 -0.37 -39.07 -5.15
CA VAL A 181 0.75 -39.01 -6.10
C VAL A 181 0.25 -38.94 -7.54
N ASP A 182 -0.71 -39.79 -7.91
CA ASP A 182 -1.34 -39.76 -9.23
C ASP A 182 -2.07 -38.43 -9.49
N LEU A 183 -2.78 -37.90 -8.48
CA LEU A 183 -3.41 -36.59 -8.56
C LEU A 183 -2.37 -35.48 -8.81
N LEU A 184 -1.25 -35.49 -8.08
CA LEU A 184 -0.21 -34.49 -8.26
C LEU A 184 0.45 -34.62 -9.64
N GLU A 185 0.69 -35.83 -10.12
CA GLU A 185 1.29 -36.06 -11.44
C GLU A 185 0.39 -35.52 -12.55
N ARG A 186 -0.91 -35.84 -12.52
CA ARG A 186 -1.91 -35.29 -13.46
C ARG A 186 -1.93 -33.76 -13.41
N TYR A 187 -1.92 -33.20 -12.20
CA TYR A 187 -1.86 -31.77 -11.99
C TYR A 187 -0.62 -31.12 -12.60
N GLN A 188 0.57 -31.60 -12.25
CA GLN A 188 1.81 -31.02 -12.73
C GLN A 188 1.91 -31.11 -14.25
N ARG A 189 1.50 -32.23 -14.85
CA ARG A 189 1.51 -32.42 -16.31
C ARG A 189 0.66 -31.37 -17.05
N VAL A 190 -0.60 -31.20 -16.65
CA VAL A 190 -1.54 -30.25 -17.30
C VAL A 190 -1.13 -28.81 -16.98
N TYR A 191 -0.91 -28.51 -15.70
CA TYR A 191 -0.68 -27.15 -15.23
C TYR A 191 0.65 -26.58 -15.74
N THR A 192 1.73 -27.36 -15.75
CA THR A 192 3.04 -26.86 -16.23
C THR A 192 3.07 -26.65 -17.74
N ARG A 193 2.41 -27.52 -18.52
CA ARG A 193 2.23 -27.37 -19.97
C ARG A 193 1.58 -26.03 -20.29
N ASP A 194 0.41 -25.78 -19.70
CA ASP A 194 -0.37 -24.57 -20.00
C ASP A 194 0.32 -23.31 -19.49
N ARG A 195 0.97 -23.40 -18.32
CA ARG A 195 1.73 -22.29 -17.76
C ARG A 195 2.94 -21.91 -18.62
N ALA A 196 3.58 -22.87 -19.29
CA ALA A 196 4.65 -22.58 -20.23
C ALA A 196 4.12 -21.75 -21.43
N GLY A 197 2.93 -22.12 -21.95
CA GLY A 197 2.24 -21.36 -23.00
C GLY A 197 1.82 -19.97 -22.54
N ASP A 198 1.18 -19.87 -21.37
CA ASP A 198 0.75 -18.58 -20.80
C ASP A 198 1.93 -17.63 -20.62
N ARG A 199 3.10 -18.12 -20.16
CA ARG A 199 4.31 -17.28 -20.03
C ARG A 199 4.83 -16.74 -21.35
N GLN A 200 4.77 -17.52 -22.43
CA GLN A 200 5.15 -17.05 -23.76
C GLN A 200 4.21 -15.94 -24.24
N ASN A 201 2.94 -16.00 -23.84
CA ASN A 201 1.92 -15.02 -24.17
C ASN A 201 1.86 -13.83 -23.19
N GLY A 202 2.89 -13.61 -22.37
CA GLY A 202 2.94 -12.50 -21.41
C GLY A 202 2.09 -12.71 -20.15
N GLY A 203 1.68 -13.95 -19.88
CA GLY A 203 0.87 -14.33 -18.74
C GLY A 203 1.54 -14.09 -17.38
N PRO A 204 0.76 -14.20 -16.29
CA PRO A 204 1.19 -13.84 -14.95
C PRO A 204 2.39 -14.67 -14.48
N ARG A 205 3.34 -14.03 -13.80
CA ARG A 205 4.53 -14.72 -13.25
C ARG A 205 4.17 -15.67 -12.10
N ARG A 206 3.13 -15.32 -11.31
CA ARG A 206 2.68 -16.09 -10.13
C ARG A 206 1.87 -17.33 -10.53
N CYS A 207 1.87 -18.36 -9.68
CA CYS A 207 1.07 -19.57 -9.90
C CYS A 207 -0.41 -19.26 -9.65
N GLN A 208 -1.21 -19.20 -10.71
CA GLN A 208 -2.66 -18.95 -10.68
C GLN A 208 -3.46 -20.23 -10.35
N PRO A 209 -4.71 -20.11 -9.91
CA PRO A 209 -5.58 -21.27 -9.71
C PRO A 209 -5.85 -21.97 -11.05
N PRO A 210 -5.97 -23.32 -11.06
CA PRO A 210 -6.29 -24.05 -12.28
C PRO A 210 -7.62 -23.61 -12.88
N LYS A 211 -7.65 -23.43 -14.21
CA LYS A 211 -8.87 -23.13 -14.97
C LYS A 211 -9.82 -24.33 -14.96
N ALA A 212 -11.11 -24.09 -15.15
CA ALA A 212 -12.12 -25.14 -15.16
C ALA A 212 -11.83 -26.24 -16.21
N GLU A 213 -11.34 -25.85 -17.38
CA GLU A 213 -10.92 -26.77 -18.45
C GLU A 213 -9.78 -27.70 -18.00
N GLN A 214 -8.81 -27.16 -17.26
CA GLN A 214 -7.69 -27.93 -16.73
C GLN A 214 -8.19 -28.96 -15.69
N LEU A 215 -9.13 -28.57 -14.83
CA LEU A 215 -9.74 -29.46 -13.84
C LEU A 215 -10.50 -30.62 -14.49
N GLN A 216 -11.19 -30.35 -15.61
CA GLN A 216 -11.85 -31.37 -16.41
C GLN A 216 -10.84 -32.35 -17.02
N GLU A 217 -9.75 -31.84 -17.62
CA GLU A 217 -8.69 -32.68 -18.20
C GLU A 217 -8.01 -33.56 -17.15
N MET A 218 -7.77 -33.01 -15.95
CA MET A 218 -7.22 -33.75 -14.83
C MET A 218 -8.20 -34.76 -14.21
N ASN A 219 -9.50 -34.67 -14.52
CA ASN A 219 -10.56 -35.41 -13.85
C ASN A 219 -10.49 -35.28 -12.31
N THR A 220 -10.42 -34.03 -11.83
CA THR A 220 -10.33 -33.70 -10.40
C THR A 220 -11.13 -32.44 -10.06
N THR A 221 -11.33 -32.21 -8.77
CA THR A 221 -11.92 -30.97 -8.25
C THR A 221 -10.84 -30.01 -7.71
N LEU A 222 -11.18 -28.72 -7.67
CA LEU A 222 -10.33 -27.70 -7.04
C LEU A 222 -10.13 -27.99 -5.55
N GLU A 223 -11.14 -28.55 -4.89
CA GLU A 223 -11.13 -28.85 -3.46
C GLU A 223 -10.12 -29.96 -3.12
N GLN A 224 -10.06 -31.02 -3.92
CA GLN A 224 -9.06 -32.09 -3.75
C GLN A 224 -7.62 -31.55 -3.85
N LEU A 225 -7.37 -30.64 -4.79
CA LEU A 225 -6.05 -30.03 -4.93
C LEU A 225 -5.71 -29.11 -3.75
N LYS A 226 -6.69 -28.35 -3.24
CA LYS A 226 -6.52 -27.51 -2.04
C LYS A 226 -6.21 -28.36 -0.81
N GLN A 227 -6.95 -29.45 -0.60
CA GLN A 227 -6.73 -30.37 0.52
C GLN A 227 -5.31 -30.96 0.48
N LEU A 228 -4.85 -31.43 -0.68
CA LEU A 228 -3.49 -31.92 -0.83
C LEU A 228 -2.46 -30.82 -0.55
N ALA A 229 -2.68 -29.61 -1.06
CA ALA A 229 -1.79 -28.48 -0.80
C ALA A 229 -1.75 -28.09 0.69
N ASP A 230 -2.86 -28.19 1.40
CA ASP A 230 -2.97 -27.91 2.83
C ASP A 230 -2.22 -28.96 3.67
N GLN A 231 -2.34 -30.24 3.34
CA GLN A 231 -1.55 -31.30 3.96
C GLN A 231 -0.04 -31.05 3.79
N LEU A 232 0.39 -30.68 2.58
CA LEU A 232 1.79 -30.32 2.32
C LEU A 232 2.21 -29.05 3.05
N ARG A 233 1.32 -28.06 3.18
CA ARG A 233 1.58 -26.82 3.93
C ARG A 233 1.79 -27.13 5.41
N GLN A 234 0.95 -27.95 6.02
CA GLN A 234 1.09 -28.35 7.44
C GLN A 234 2.45 -28.99 7.71
N TYR A 235 2.90 -29.90 6.83
CA TYR A 235 4.26 -30.47 6.92
C TYR A 235 5.35 -29.40 6.80
N ARG A 236 5.24 -28.48 5.83
CA ARG A 236 6.24 -27.41 5.64
C ARG A 236 6.33 -26.46 6.83
N ILE A 237 5.20 -26.15 7.47
CA ILE A 237 5.15 -25.36 8.70
C ILE A 237 5.85 -26.14 9.82
N HIS A 238 5.49 -27.41 10.02
CA HIS A 238 6.05 -28.27 11.06
C HIS A 238 7.58 -28.39 10.98
N VAL A 239 8.12 -28.75 9.80
CA VAL A 239 9.57 -28.93 9.63
C VAL A 239 10.36 -27.62 9.76
N ARG A 240 9.72 -26.47 9.52
CA ARG A 240 10.37 -25.16 9.60
C ARG A 240 10.20 -24.47 10.96
N GLY A 241 9.78 -25.21 11.99
CA GLY A 241 9.67 -24.71 13.36
C GLY A 241 8.38 -23.93 13.63
N GLY A 242 7.36 -24.05 12.79
CA GLY A 242 6.04 -23.50 13.09
C GLY A 242 5.36 -24.26 14.23
N SER A 243 4.82 -23.52 15.20
CA SER A 243 3.99 -24.10 16.27
C SER A 243 2.81 -24.81 15.62
N GLY A 244 2.58 -26.08 15.95
CA GLY A 244 1.58 -26.96 15.32
C GLY A 244 0.11 -26.58 15.52
N SER A 245 -0.21 -25.29 15.72
CA SER A 245 -1.58 -24.81 15.67
C SER A 245 -2.19 -25.17 14.31
N PRO A 246 -3.40 -25.74 14.26
CA PRO A 246 -4.01 -26.17 13.02
C PRO A 246 -4.14 -24.96 12.08
N TYR A 247 -3.50 -25.05 10.93
CA TYR A 247 -3.67 -24.11 9.83
C TYR A 247 -5.17 -23.98 9.51
N GLN A 248 -5.74 -22.79 9.71
CA GLN A 248 -7.12 -22.50 9.33
C GLN A 248 -7.16 -22.06 7.85
N PRO A 249 -7.81 -22.82 6.94
CA PRO A 249 -7.78 -22.56 5.50
C PRO A 249 -8.67 -21.40 5.04
N GLU A 250 -9.40 -20.74 5.93
CA GLU A 250 -10.47 -19.80 5.56
C GLU A 250 -9.90 -18.57 4.82
N ALA A 251 -10.00 -18.66 3.48
CA ALA A 251 -9.75 -17.62 2.48
C ALA A 251 -8.37 -16.95 2.51
N LEU A 252 -7.31 -17.75 2.48
CA LEU A 252 -5.97 -17.28 2.11
C LEU A 252 -5.90 -16.99 0.59
N ASP A 253 -6.67 -16.00 0.12
CA ASP A 253 -6.58 -15.53 -1.26
C ASP A 253 -5.38 -14.58 -1.45
N TRP A 254 -4.18 -15.13 -1.25
CA TRP A 254 -2.90 -14.41 -1.39
C TRP A 254 -2.76 -13.70 -2.77
N GLU A 255 -3.65 -14.00 -3.72
CA GLU A 255 -3.75 -13.45 -5.07
C GLU A 255 -3.95 -11.92 -5.05
N GLN A 256 -4.61 -11.37 -4.01
CA GLN A 256 -4.84 -9.92 -3.88
C GLN A 256 -3.67 -9.11 -3.29
N VAL A 257 -2.50 -9.69 -3.00
CA VAL A 257 -1.31 -8.90 -2.60
C VAL A 257 -0.58 -8.30 -3.82
N ALA A 258 -1.27 -8.10 -4.94
CA ALA A 258 -0.79 -7.35 -6.09
C ALA A 258 -1.44 -5.96 -6.08
N ASP A 259 -0.61 -4.91 -5.95
CA ASP A 259 -0.88 -3.49 -6.24
C ASP A 259 -2.31 -2.98 -6.02
N SER A 260 -2.93 -3.37 -4.91
CA SER A 260 -4.18 -2.75 -4.50
C SER A 260 -3.85 -1.38 -3.95
N THR A 261 -4.44 -0.38 -4.60
CA THR A 261 -4.45 1.05 -4.28
C THR A 261 -4.51 1.29 -2.77
N PRO A 262 -3.88 2.37 -2.26
CA PRO A 262 -4.02 2.74 -0.86
C PRO A 262 -5.51 2.84 -0.49
N LEU A 263 -5.84 2.45 0.75
CA LEU A 263 -7.19 2.53 1.31
C LEU A 263 -7.77 3.95 1.08
N PRO A 264 -8.93 4.08 0.41
CA PRO A 264 -9.53 5.39 0.09
C PRO A 264 -9.76 6.26 1.32
N ASP A 265 -10.23 5.65 2.42
CA ASP A 265 -10.72 6.40 3.59
C ASP A 265 -9.61 7.06 4.42
N GLU A 266 -8.37 6.59 4.37
CA GLU A 266 -7.25 7.22 5.08
C GLU A 266 -6.45 8.17 4.19
N GLN A 267 -6.38 7.88 2.89
CA GLN A 267 -5.80 8.81 1.92
C GLN A 267 -6.67 10.07 1.82
N GLU A 268 -8.00 9.95 1.88
CA GLU A 268 -8.91 11.09 1.89
C GLU A 268 -8.79 11.90 3.18
N LYS A 269 -8.74 11.27 4.36
CA LYS A 269 -8.48 11.95 5.64
C LYS A 269 -7.12 12.65 5.68
N PHE A 270 -6.08 12.02 5.14
CA PHE A 270 -4.76 12.63 5.00
C PHE A 270 -4.78 13.82 4.04
N LEU A 271 -5.42 13.68 2.88
CA LEU A 271 -5.56 14.77 1.91
C LEU A 271 -6.37 15.94 2.47
N GLU A 272 -7.40 15.68 3.27
CA GLU A 272 -8.19 16.70 3.98
C GLU A 272 -7.31 17.46 4.98
N ALA A 273 -6.62 16.72 5.86
CA ALA A 273 -5.71 17.30 6.86
C ALA A 273 -4.55 18.07 6.21
N PHE A 274 -4.01 17.54 5.10
CA PHE A 274 -2.94 18.17 4.35
C PHE A 274 -3.41 19.45 3.64
N ARG A 275 -4.58 19.43 2.98
CA ARG A 275 -5.19 20.63 2.38
C ARG A 275 -5.43 21.71 3.43
N GLN A 276 -5.90 21.33 4.62
CA GLN A 276 -6.13 22.26 5.72
C GLN A 276 -4.82 22.88 6.24
N ALA A 277 -3.77 22.06 6.39
CA ALA A 277 -2.44 22.54 6.81
C ALA A 277 -1.80 23.47 5.75
N VAL A 278 -1.95 23.16 4.45
CA VAL A 278 -1.47 24.00 3.36
C VAL A 278 -2.20 25.34 3.34
N LYS A 279 -3.53 25.33 3.50
CA LYS A 279 -4.33 26.57 3.55
C LYS A 279 -3.89 27.46 4.72
N GLN A 280 -3.73 26.89 5.90
CA GLN A 280 -3.26 27.63 7.08
C GLN A 280 -1.84 28.19 6.89
N GLY A 281 -0.94 27.41 6.29
CA GLY A 281 0.42 27.87 5.97
C GLY A 281 0.42 29.01 4.95
N LEU A 282 -0.44 28.94 3.93
CA LEU A 282 -0.57 29.98 2.91
C LEU A 282 -1.17 31.27 3.51
N ASP A 283 -2.24 31.16 4.30
CA ASP A 283 -2.87 32.29 4.98
C ASP A 283 -1.87 32.98 5.93
N GLY A 284 -1.06 32.20 6.64
CA GLY A 284 0.03 32.71 7.47
C GLY A 284 1.13 33.42 6.67
N ALA A 285 1.58 32.84 5.55
CA ALA A 285 2.58 33.45 4.69
C ALA A 285 2.08 34.74 4.02
N ILE A 286 0.80 34.78 3.63
CA ILE A 286 0.15 35.98 3.09
C ILE A 286 0.05 37.06 4.17
N ALA A 287 -0.35 36.72 5.38
CA ALA A 287 -0.40 37.66 6.50
C ALA A 287 0.99 38.22 6.82
N GLN A 288 2.03 37.38 6.78
CA GLN A 288 3.41 37.80 7.00
C GLN A 288 3.93 38.68 5.86
N ALA A 289 3.63 38.36 4.61
CA ALA A 289 4.00 39.19 3.46
C ALA A 289 3.30 40.55 3.49
N LYS A 290 2.02 40.60 3.90
CA LYS A 290 1.30 41.86 4.14
C LYS A 290 1.98 42.66 5.26
N ALA A 291 2.26 42.04 6.40
CA ALA A 291 2.93 42.71 7.51
C ALA A 291 4.30 43.29 7.11
N ASN A 292 5.11 42.52 6.38
CA ASN A 292 6.40 42.99 5.87
C ASN A 292 6.25 44.14 4.86
N TYR A 293 5.23 44.08 3.98
CA TYR A 293 4.94 45.14 3.03
C TYR A 293 4.51 46.45 3.72
N PHE A 294 3.77 46.37 4.83
CA PHE A 294 3.40 47.53 5.65
C PHE A 294 4.55 48.10 6.48
N VAL A 295 5.56 47.29 6.82
CA VAL A 295 6.76 47.74 7.54
C VAL A 295 7.79 48.37 6.59
N GLU A 296 7.90 47.88 5.35
CA GLU A 296 8.86 48.40 4.36
C GLU A 296 8.33 49.60 3.55
N ASN A 297 7.01 49.78 3.46
CA ASN A 297 6.41 50.94 2.81
C ASN A 297 5.57 51.74 3.82
N GLU A 298 6.16 52.77 4.43
CA GLU A 298 5.38 53.85 5.03
C GLU A 298 4.59 54.55 3.91
N LEU A 299 3.38 54.06 3.67
CA LEU A 299 2.44 54.66 2.74
C LEU A 299 2.03 56.04 3.28
N PRO A 300 2.12 57.11 2.47
CA PRO A 300 1.61 58.42 2.87
C PRO A 300 0.13 58.31 3.23
N ALA A 301 -0.31 59.05 4.25
CA ALA A 301 -1.63 58.94 4.88
C ALA A 301 -2.82 58.92 3.88
N ASP A 302 -2.65 59.52 2.70
CA ASP A 302 -3.66 59.59 1.64
C ASP A 302 -3.89 58.24 0.93
N ALA A 303 -2.92 57.32 0.94
CA ALA A 303 -3.02 56.01 0.30
C ALA A 303 -3.75 54.96 1.17
N LEU A 304 -3.74 55.14 2.50
CA LEU A 304 -4.51 54.31 3.43
C LEU A 304 -6.02 54.53 3.27
N GLN A 305 -6.43 55.76 2.93
CA GLN A 305 -7.82 56.07 2.64
C GLN A 305 -8.31 55.31 1.40
N ILE A 306 -7.49 55.24 0.34
CA ILE A 306 -7.83 54.54 -0.91
C ILE A 306 -7.88 53.02 -0.70
N LEU A 307 -6.96 52.45 0.10
CA LEU A 307 -6.95 51.02 0.40
C LEU A 307 -8.13 50.59 1.29
N PHE A 308 -8.59 51.45 2.21
CA PHE A 308 -9.82 51.22 2.97
C PHE A 308 -11.05 51.21 2.05
N THR A 309 -11.15 52.17 1.12
CA THR A 309 -12.26 52.20 0.16
C THR A 309 -12.25 51.00 -0.78
N ILE A 310 -11.08 50.50 -1.19
CA ILE A 310 -10.97 49.30 -2.03
C ILE A 310 -11.34 48.03 -1.25
N ALA A 311 -10.98 47.95 0.03
CA ALA A 311 -11.36 46.83 0.89
C ALA A 311 -12.88 46.80 1.14
N ASP A 312 -13.48 47.95 1.44
CA ASP A 312 -14.94 48.09 1.63
C ASP A 312 -15.68 47.74 0.32
N LEU A 313 -15.20 48.23 -0.83
CA LEU A 313 -15.77 47.87 -2.13
C LEU A 313 -15.63 46.38 -2.46
N SER A 314 -14.53 45.73 -2.04
CA SER A 314 -14.34 44.29 -2.24
C SER A 314 -15.27 43.45 -1.35
N GLU A 315 -15.56 43.91 -0.14
CA GLU A 315 -16.48 43.26 0.79
C GLU A 315 -17.92 43.43 0.33
N GLU A 316 -18.29 44.62 -0.16
CA GLU A 316 -19.58 44.87 -0.82
C GLU A 316 -19.74 44.05 -2.10
N LEU A 317 -18.70 43.91 -2.93
CA LEU A 317 -18.76 43.08 -4.15
C LEU A 317 -18.91 41.58 -3.84
N SER A 318 -18.28 41.13 -2.74
CA SER A 318 -18.40 39.75 -2.25
C SER A 318 -19.82 39.48 -1.71
N ALA A 319 -20.37 40.41 -0.93
CA ALA A 319 -21.75 40.36 -0.44
C ALA A 319 -22.78 40.39 -1.59
N ALA A 320 -22.57 41.25 -2.60
CA ALA A 320 -23.41 41.32 -3.78
C ALA A 320 -23.35 40.03 -4.64
N ARG A 321 -22.17 39.41 -4.76
CA ARG A 321 -22.03 38.10 -5.42
C ARG A 321 -22.74 36.98 -4.65
N GLY A 322 -22.68 37.01 -3.31
CA GLY A 322 -23.41 36.08 -2.45
C GLY A 322 -24.93 36.22 -2.58
N ALA A 323 -25.43 37.46 -2.64
CA ALA A 323 -26.85 37.75 -2.84
C ALA A 323 -27.34 37.27 -4.22
N LEU A 324 -26.58 37.52 -5.29
CA LEU A 324 -26.91 37.06 -6.64
C LEU A 324 -26.92 35.52 -6.76
N ALA A 325 -25.98 34.85 -6.09
CA ALA A 325 -25.95 33.38 -6.06
C ALA A 325 -27.14 32.79 -5.30
N THR A 326 -27.61 33.46 -4.26
CA THR A 326 -28.76 33.04 -3.45
C THR A 326 -30.08 33.25 -4.21
N ASP A 327 -30.21 34.33 -4.98
CA ASP A 327 -31.36 34.59 -5.86
C ASP A 327 -31.42 33.64 -7.06
N ILE A 328 -30.28 33.30 -7.66
CA ILE A 328 -30.25 32.30 -8.73
C ILE A 328 -30.65 30.92 -8.19
N CYS A 329 -30.24 30.56 -6.97
CA CYS A 329 -30.66 29.31 -6.33
C CYS A 329 -32.16 29.30 -5.92
N SER A 330 -32.74 30.45 -5.56
CA SER A 330 -34.16 30.57 -5.21
C SER A 330 -35.05 30.43 -6.46
N VAL A 331 -34.66 31.05 -7.58
CA VAL A 331 -35.34 30.93 -8.88
C VAL A 331 -35.28 29.50 -9.41
N VAL A 332 -34.12 28.84 -9.35
CA VAL A 332 -33.99 27.43 -9.76
C VAL A 332 -34.81 26.48 -8.87
N ARG A 333 -34.96 26.76 -7.56
CA ARG A 333 -35.86 25.99 -6.68
C ARG A 333 -37.34 26.18 -6.99
N SER A 334 -37.77 27.39 -7.36
CA SER A 334 -39.17 27.64 -7.76
C SER A 334 -39.57 26.94 -9.06
N TYR A 335 -38.64 26.75 -10.02
CA TYR A 335 -38.92 25.98 -11.24
C TYR A 335 -38.93 24.45 -11.01
N SER A 336 -38.20 23.94 -10.01
CA SER A 336 -38.16 22.50 -9.71
C SER A 336 -39.35 21.98 -8.89
N LEU A 337 -40.12 22.86 -8.24
CA LEU A 337 -41.27 22.47 -7.38
C LEU A 337 -42.63 22.56 -8.09
N SER A 338 -42.70 23.08 -9.32
CA SER A 338 -43.95 23.13 -10.12
C SER A 338 -44.16 21.91 -11.03
N ALA A 339 -43.29 20.89 -10.96
CA ALA A 339 -43.34 19.71 -11.82
C ALA A 339 -43.40 18.39 -11.04
N ARG A 340 -44.35 18.25 -10.08
CA ARG A 340 -44.80 16.95 -9.57
C ARG A 340 -46.32 16.95 -9.34
N TYR A 341 -47.01 16.34 -10.30
CA TYR A 341 -48.38 15.80 -10.41
C TYR A 341 -49.32 15.82 -9.20
N PRO A 342 -50.63 15.95 -9.48
CA PRO A 342 -51.48 14.75 -9.36
C PRO A 342 -52.53 14.64 -10.47
N TYR A 343 -52.87 13.43 -10.92
CA TYR A 343 -54.27 12.98 -11.03
C TYR A 343 -54.31 11.46 -11.21
N HIS A 344 -54.94 10.81 -10.22
CA HIS A 344 -55.36 9.42 -10.23
C HIS A 344 -56.77 9.29 -10.83
N LEU A 345 -56.98 8.18 -11.54
CA LEU A 345 -58.21 7.38 -11.68
C LEU A 345 -59.44 8.00 -12.39
N SER A 346 -59.90 7.34 -13.45
CA SER A 346 -61.20 6.64 -13.49
C SER A 346 -61.41 5.83 -14.79
N LYS A 347 -61.80 4.56 -14.62
CA LYS A 347 -62.57 3.69 -15.56
C LYS A 347 -63.94 4.36 -15.89
N PRO A 348 -64.73 3.98 -16.93
CA PRO A 348 -65.18 2.59 -17.19
C PRO A 348 -65.54 2.18 -18.65
N LEU A 349 -65.92 0.89 -18.80
CA LEU A 349 -66.87 0.22 -19.75
C LEU A 349 -66.85 0.66 -21.23
N VAL A 350 -66.66 -0.23 -22.20
CA VAL A 350 -67.47 -1.42 -22.59
C VAL A 350 -66.58 -2.47 -23.24
#